data_AF-A0A835SRJ8-F1
#
_entry.id   AF-A0A835SRJ8-F1
#
_cell.length_a   1.000
_cell.length_b   1.000
_cell.length_c   1.000
_cell.angle_alpha   90.00
_cell.angle_beta   90.00
_cell.angle_gamma   90.00
#
_symmetry.space_group_name_H-M   'P 1'
#
loop_
_entity.id
_entity.type
_entity.pdbx_description
1 polymer ?
#
loop_
_entity_poly.entity_id
_entity_poly.type
_entity_poly.pdbx_seq_one_letter_code
_entity_poly.pdbx_strand_id
1 'polypeptide(L)'
;MSSRLAQKAVEVAHQEKRLFGGAARHFYFEICRCLPFIQRLHKMEEMVSLKELRAIVKEKFKEYKDVKDGRVVDLLIFKGREEIETYLLMHKQRHHVVTEVVEPYYAKQRAVKKVTTNSPFLDGFLSHGYAAIGQRSF
;
A
#
# COMPACT_ATOMS: atom_id res chain seq x y z
N MET A 1 -15.41 -37.26 14.91
CA MET A 1 -16.56 -36.86 14.09
C MET A 1 -16.95 -35.44 14.47
N SER A 2 -16.59 -34.44 13.67
CA SER A 2 -16.95 -33.03 13.96
C SER A 2 -18.48 -32.85 13.81
N SER A 3 -19.10 -32.06 14.70
CA SER A 3 -20.56 -31.88 14.68
C SER A 3 -21.00 -31.11 13.43
N ARG A 4 -22.20 -31.39 12.91
CA ARG A 4 -22.77 -30.69 11.75
C ARG A 4 -22.86 -29.18 11.96
N LEU A 5 -23.05 -28.73 13.20
CA LEU A 5 -23.04 -27.31 13.58
C LEU A 5 -21.64 -26.71 13.47
N ALA A 6 -20.60 -27.43 13.90
CA ALA A 6 -19.22 -26.99 13.76
C ALA A 6 -18.80 -26.92 12.28
N GLN A 7 -19.23 -27.87 11.46
CA GLN A 7 -19.01 -27.84 10.01
C GLN A 7 -19.70 -26.64 9.36
N LYS A 8 -20.96 -26.34 9.72
CA LYS A 8 -21.68 -25.16 9.24
C LYS A 8 -21.03 -23.85 9.67
N ALA A 9 -20.54 -23.75 10.91
CA ALA A 9 -19.85 -22.56 11.40
C ALA A 9 -18.53 -22.32 10.65
N VAL A 10 -17.79 -23.40 10.37
CA VAL A 10 -16.57 -23.36 9.56
C VAL A 10 -16.89 -22.98 8.10
N GLU A 11 -17.97 -23.49 7.52
CA GLU A 11 -18.43 -23.11 6.17
C GLU A 11 -18.87 -21.64 6.08
N VAL A 12 -19.58 -21.12 7.09
CA VAL A 12 -19.96 -19.69 7.18
C VAL A 12 -18.72 -18.81 7.29
N ALA A 13 -17.75 -19.19 8.14
CA ALA A 13 -16.46 -18.49 8.24
C ALA A 13 -15.66 -18.56 6.93
N HIS A 14 -15.79 -19.64 6.15
CA HIS A 14 -15.19 -19.77 4.82
C HIS A 14 -15.99 -19.03 3.72
N GLN A 15 -17.30 -18.84 3.88
CA GLN A 15 -18.15 -18.06 2.97
C GLN A 15 -17.92 -16.55 3.12
N GLU A 16 -17.71 -16.06 4.34
CA GLU A 16 -17.28 -14.68 4.63
C GLU A 16 -15.97 -14.34 3.89
N LYS A 17 -15.07 -15.32 3.75
CA LYS A 17 -13.81 -15.19 3.01
C LYS A 17 -13.96 -15.16 1.48
N ARG A 18 -15.11 -15.58 0.92
CA ARG A 18 -15.29 -15.82 -0.53
C ARG A 18 -16.12 -14.77 -1.27
N LEU A 19 -16.90 -13.95 -0.59
CA LEU A 19 -17.79 -13.01 -1.27
C LEU A 19 -17.12 -11.65 -1.46
N PHE A 20 -17.29 -11.10 -2.66
CA PHE A 20 -16.81 -9.78 -3.07
C PHE A 20 -17.09 -8.74 -1.97
N GLY A 21 -16.02 -8.34 -1.29
CA GLY A 21 -16.05 -7.39 -0.18
C GLY A 21 -15.53 -7.89 1.17
N GLY A 22 -14.76 -8.97 1.19
CA GLY A 22 -14.10 -9.54 2.38
C GLY A 22 -13.20 -8.58 3.18
N ALA A 23 -12.51 -9.11 4.19
CA ALA A 23 -11.79 -8.36 5.23
C ALA A 23 -10.97 -7.15 4.72
N ALA A 24 -10.30 -7.27 3.57
CA ALA A 24 -9.55 -6.17 2.95
C ALA A 24 -10.42 -4.95 2.57
N ARG A 25 -11.64 -5.16 2.07
CA ARG A 25 -12.57 -4.06 1.74
C ARG A 25 -13.09 -3.38 3.00
N HIS A 26 -13.42 -4.14 4.04
CA HIS A 26 -13.80 -3.59 5.34
C HIS A 26 -12.67 -2.73 5.90
N PHE A 27 -11.44 -3.25 5.87
CA PHE A 27 -10.25 -2.54 6.30
C PHE A 27 -9.98 -1.25 5.48
N TYR A 28 -10.15 -1.29 4.15
CA TYR A 28 -10.04 -0.10 3.31
C TYR A 28 -11.00 1.02 3.74
N PHE A 29 -12.27 0.68 3.99
CA PHE A 29 -13.25 1.67 4.43
C PHE A 29 -12.97 2.19 5.85
N GLU A 30 -12.51 1.32 6.75
CA GLU A 30 -12.06 1.70 8.09
C GLU A 30 -10.98 2.79 8.00
N ILE A 31 -9.90 2.55 7.24
CA ILE A 31 -8.83 3.54 7.02
C ILE A 31 -9.41 4.83 6.46
N CYS A 32 -10.25 4.75 5.42
CA CYS A 32 -10.81 5.93 4.77
C CYS A 32 -11.66 6.81 5.71
N ARG A 33 -12.26 6.23 6.77
CA ARG A 33 -12.98 6.97 7.82
C ARG A 33 -12.03 7.59 8.85
N CYS A 34 -10.88 6.98 9.10
CA CYS A 34 -9.85 7.48 10.02
C CYS A 34 -8.99 8.61 9.41
N LEU A 35 -8.81 8.63 8.08
CA LEU A 35 -7.95 9.61 7.40
C LEU A 35 -8.24 11.08 7.76
N PRO A 36 -9.49 11.57 7.86
CA PRO A 36 -9.76 12.94 8.26
C PRO A 36 -9.33 13.29 9.68
N PHE A 37 -9.26 12.29 10.57
CA PHE A 37 -8.71 12.49 11.90
C PHE A 37 -7.17 12.56 11.84
N ILE A 38 -6.52 11.62 11.15
CA ILE A 38 -5.06 11.60 10.96
C ILE A 38 -4.55 12.88 10.29
N GLN A 39 -5.24 13.35 9.24
CA GLN A 39 -4.87 14.58 8.54
C GLN A 39 -4.88 15.80 9.48
N ARG A 40 -5.90 15.93 10.33
CA ARG A 40 -6.01 16.99 11.33
C ARG A 40 -4.96 16.84 12.44
N LEU A 41 -4.78 15.62 12.95
CA LEU A 41 -3.84 15.29 14.01
C LEU A 41 -2.40 15.67 13.63
N HIS A 42 -2.00 15.38 12.38
CA HIS A 42 -0.68 15.72 11.84
C HIS A 42 -0.63 17.07 11.11
N LYS A 43 -1.70 17.87 11.19
CA LYS A 43 -1.83 19.22 10.59
C LYS A 43 -1.54 19.27 9.07
N MET A 44 -1.89 18.23 8.33
CA MET A 44 -1.53 18.06 6.91
C MET A 44 -2.46 18.74 5.90
N GLU A 45 -3.46 19.50 6.37
CA GLU A 45 -4.51 20.10 5.54
C GLU A 45 -3.97 21.03 4.44
N GLU A 46 -2.85 21.70 4.72
CA GLU A 46 -2.17 22.60 3.78
C GLU A 46 -1.36 21.87 2.69
N MET A 47 -0.94 20.63 2.95
CA MET A 47 -0.02 19.90 2.08
C MET A 47 -0.73 18.90 1.17
N VAL A 48 -1.76 18.21 1.69
CA VAL A 48 -2.44 17.13 0.99
C VAL A 48 -3.91 17.15 1.30
N SER A 49 -4.75 17.03 0.27
CA SER A 49 -6.19 16.91 0.41
C SER A 49 -6.64 15.51 0.86
N LEU A 50 -7.82 15.41 1.47
CA LEU A 50 -8.41 14.11 1.81
C LEU A 50 -8.62 13.20 0.59
N LYS A 51 -8.90 13.80 -0.57
CA LYS A 51 -9.08 13.05 -1.81
C LYS A 51 -7.78 12.38 -2.23
N GLU A 52 -6.66 13.09 -2.12
CA GLU A 52 -5.34 12.55 -2.43
C GLU A 52 -4.92 11.48 -1.42
N LEU A 53 -5.11 11.70 -0.11
CA LEU A 53 -4.84 10.68 0.91
C LEU A 53 -5.62 9.37 0.65
N ARG A 54 -6.91 9.47 0.30
CA ARG A 54 -7.72 8.31 -0.09
C ARG A 54 -7.23 7.66 -1.38
N ALA A 55 -6.72 8.45 -2.33
CA ALA A 55 -6.12 7.93 -3.56
C ALA A 55 -4.82 7.16 -3.29
N ILE A 56 -3.98 7.65 -2.37
CA ILE A 56 -2.74 6.97 -1.94
C ILE A 56 -3.08 5.63 -1.29
N VAL A 57 -4.04 5.62 -0.36
CA VAL A 57 -4.51 4.36 0.25
C VAL A 57 -5.03 3.41 -0.81
N LYS A 58 -5.86 3.89 -1.75
CA LYS A 58 -6.36 3.06 -2.87
C LYS A 58 -5.23 2.49 -3.72
N GLU A 59 -4.16 3.24 -3.97
CA GLU A 59 -2.99 2.77 -4.71
C GLU A 59 -2.28 1.64 -3.95
N LYS A 60 -2.11 1.78 -2.63
CA LYS A 60 -1.54 0.72 -1.79
C LYS A 60 -2.35 -0.57 -1.78
N PHE A 61 -3.68 -0.49 -1.75
CA PHE A 61 -4.52 -1.69 -1.91
C PHE A 61 -4.40 -2.31 -3.31
N LYS A 62 -4.20 -1.49 -4.36
CA LYS A 62 -4.00 -1.98 -5.73
C LYS A 62 -2.64 -2.64 -5.93
N GLU A 63 -1.60 -2.21 -5.21
CA GLU A 63 -0.25 -2.78 -5.23
C GLU A 63 -0.28 -4.29 -4.93
N TYR A 64 -1.14 -4.72 -4.00
CA TYR A 64 -1.27 -6.11 -3.57
C TYR A 64 -2.52 -6.82 -4.10
N LYS A 65 -3.19 -6.29 -5.14
CA LYS A 65 -4.46 -6.84 -5.65
C LYS A 65 -4.33 -8.28 -6.19
N ASP A 66 -3.13 -8.66 -6.63
CA ASP A 66 -2.88 -9.94 -7.30
C ASP A 66 -2.52 -11.07 -6.31
N VAL A 67 -2.46 -10.77 -5.01
CA VAL A 67 -2.22 -11.75 -3.94
C VAL A 67 -3.45 -12.65 -3.78
N LYS A 68 -3.27 -13.95 -4.01
CA LYS A 68 -4.36 -14.95 -3.94
C LYS A 68 -4.38 -15.78 -2.66
N ASP A 69 -3.26 -15.86 -1.92
CA ASP A 69 -3.20 -16.59 -0.65
C ASP A 69 -3.87 -15.76 0.46
N GLY A 70 -4.99 -16.27 0.99
CA GLY A 70 -5.75 -15.60 2.04
C GLY A 70 -4.95 -15.34 3.31
N ARG A 71 -3.97 -16.19 3.66
CA ARG A 71 -3.12 -15.98 4.85
C ARG A 71 -2.20 -14.77 4.68
N VAL A 72 -1.73 -14.55 3.45
CA VAL A 72 -0.92 -13.38 3.11
C VAL A 72 -1.78 -12.12 3.14
N VAL A 73 -3.03 -12.20 2.67
CA VAL A 73 -3.98 -11.09 2.78
C VAL A 73 -4.25 -10.73 4.24
N ASP A 74 -4.49 -11.71 5.11
CA ASP A 74 -4.71 -11.49 6.54
C ASP A 74 -3.48 -10.82 7.19
N LEU A 75 -2.27 -11.26 6.84
CA LEU A 75 -1.02 -10.66 7.32
C LEU A 75 -0.82 -9.22 6.80
N LEU A 76 -1.19 -8.95 5.55
CA LEU A 76 -1.12 -7.60 4.97
C LEU A 76 -2.10 -6.65 5.66
N ILE A 77 -3.31 -7.12 5.99
CA ILE A 77 -4.27 -6.35 6.77
C ILE A 77 -3.71 -6.07 8.17
N PHE A 78 -3.12 -7.07 8.83
CA PHE A 78 -2.48 -6.89 10.14
C PHE A 78 -1.37 -5.83 10.09
N LYS A 79 -0.43 -5.92 9.14
CA LYS A 79 0.62 -4.91 8.95
C LYS A 79 0.06 -3.52 8.66
N GLY A 80 -1.01 -3.44 7.87
CA GLY A 80 -1.68 -2.18 7.58
C GLY A 80 -2.32 -1.56 8.82
N ARG A 81 -2.90 -2.37 9.72
CA ARG A 81 -3.48 -1.88 10.98
C ARG A 81 -2.40 -1.31 11.89
N GLU A 82 -1.31 -2.06 12.09
CA GLU A 82 -0.15 -1.62 12.88
C GLU A 82 0.38 -0.28 12.36
N GLU A 83 0.58 -0.16 11.05
CA GLU A 83 1.06 1.09 10.43
C GLU A 83 0.12 2.27 10.70
N ILE A 84 -1.19 2.09 10.52
CA ILE A 84 -2.18 3.15 10.77
C ILE A 84 -2.25 3.52 12.25
N GLU A 85 -2.13 2.54 13.14
CA GLU A 85 -2.09 2.77 14.59
C GLU A 85 -0.90 3.64 14.99
N THR A 86 0.28 3.46 14.37
CA THR A 86 1.42 4.34 14.64
C THR A 86 1.14 5.82 14.35
N TYR A 87 0.32 6.13 13.35
CA TYR A 87 -0.08 7.51 13.04
C TYR A 87 -1.21 8.01 13.93
N LEU A 88 -2.14 7.13 14.32
CA LEU A 88 -3.25 7.47 15.22
C LEU A 88 -2.75 7.78 16.64
N LEU A 89 -1.80 6.99 17.13
CA LEU A 89 -1.18 7.15 18.45
C LEU A 89 -0.01 8.15 18.46
N MET A 90 0.25 8.82 17.32
CA MET A 90 1.34 9.78 17.15
C MET A 90 2.75 9.23 17.44
N HIS A 91 2.96 7.91 17.32
CA HIS A 91 4.31 7.34 17.34
C HIS A 91 5.14 7.81 16.15
N LYS A 92 4.51 7.89 14.97
CA LYS A 92 5.06 8.60 13.81
C LYS A 92 4.56 10.04 13.81
N GLN A 93 5.50 10.97 13.63
CA GLN A 93 5.23 12.41 13.50
C GLN A 93 4.95 12.83 12.05
N ARG A 94 4.49 14.08 11.87
CA ARG A 94 4.18 14.68 10.55
C ARG A 94 5.24 14.44 9.48
N HIS A 95 6.53 14.62 9.80
CA HIS A 95 7.60 14.47 8.81
C HIS A 95 7.67 13.04 8.24
N HIS A 96 7.37 12.00 9.04
CA HIS A 96 7.27 10.62 8.54
C HIS A 96 6.16 10.49 7.51
N VAL A 97 4.97 11.05 7.78
CA VAL A 97 3.87 11.00 6.80
C VAL A 97 4.27 11.72 5.51
N VAL A 98 4.92 12.88 5.64
CA VAL A 98 5.36 13.67 4.48
C VAL A 98 6.36 12.87 3.63
N THR A 99 7.42 12.36 4.23
CA THR A 99 8.50 11.66 3.51
C THR A 99 8.08 10.28 3.01
N GLU A 100 7.32 9.52 3.80
CA GLU A 100 6.98 8.13 3.46
C GLU A 100 5.73 8.03 2.56
N VAL A 101 4.78 8.96 2.67
CA VAL A 101 3.45 8.85 2.04
C VAL A 101 3.22 9.93 0.99
N VAL A 102 3.45 11.20 1.36
CA VAL A 102 3.07 12.34 0.53
C VAL A 102 4.05 12.60 -0.62
N GLU A 103 5.34 12.64 -0.30
CA GLU A 103 6.39 12.94 -1.26
C GLU A 103 6.46 11.91 -2.40
N PRO A 104 6.38 10.58 -2.15
CA PRO A 104 6.32 9.59 -3.21
C PRO A 104 5.08 9.73 -4.10
N TYR A 105 3.93 10.13 -3.54
CA TYR A 105 2.71 10.35 -4.30
C TYR A 105 2.87 11.51 -5.29
N TYR A 106 3.38 12.65 -4.85
CA TYR A 106 3.63 13.78 -5.74
C TYR A 106 4.79 13.53 -6.70
N ALA A 107 5.83 12.80 -6.29
CA ALA A 107 6.91 12.41 -7.19
C ALA A 107 6.39 11.57 -8.36
N LYS A 108 5.48 10.62 -8.10
CA LYS A 108 4.83 9.83 -9.17
C LYS A 108 3.95 10.68 -10.08
N GLN A 109 3.25 11.68 -9.55
CA GLN A 109 2.42 12.59 -10.37
C GLN A 109 3.26 13.53 -11.22
N ARG A 110 4.36 14.04 -10.66
CA ARG A 110 5.31 14.93 -11.35
C ARG A 110 6.26 14.19 -12.28
N ALA A 111 6.29 12.85 -12.24
CA ALA A 111 7.08 12.04 -13.14
C ALA A 111 6.60 12.24 -14.57
N VAL A 112 7.14 13.27 -15.24
CA VAL A 112 7.01 13.44 -16.67
C VAL A 112 7.70 12.24 -17.29
N LYS A 113 6.96 11.43 -18.06
CA LYS A 113 7.58 10.45 -18.95
C LYS A 113 8.48 11.24 -19.88
N LYS A 114 9.79 11.19 -19.65
CA LYS A 114 10.76 11.71 -20.60
C LYS A 114 10.46 11.00 -21.91
N VAL A 115 10.00 11.75 -22.92
CA VAL A 115 9.85 11.24 -24.27
C VAL A 115 11.27 11.09 -24.78
N THR A 116 11.89 9.95 -24.47
CA THR A 116 13.17 9.60 -25.05
C THR A 116 12.88 8.90 -26.37
N THR A 117 13.61 9.29 -27.42
CA THR A 117 13.61 8.60 -28.71
C THR A 117 14.27 7.23 -28.62
N ASN A 118 15.00 7.00 -27.53
CA ASN A 118 15.82 5.83 -27.29
C ASN A 118 15.00 4.73 -26.62
N SER A 119 15.44 3.48 -26.78
CA SER A 119 14.87 2.38 -26.01
C SER A 119 15.23 2.52 -24.52
N PRO A 120 14.41 1.98 -23.60
CA PRO A 120 14.72 1.97 -22.17
C PRO A 120 16.08 1.35 -21.85
N PHE A 121 16.48 0.35 -22.65
CA PHE A 121 17.79 -0.26 -22.57
C PHE A 121 18.92 0.72 -22.93
N LEU A 122 18.79 1.47 -24.02
CA LEU A 122 19.83 2.40 -24.48
C LEU A 122 19.96 3.61 -23.54
N ASP A 123 18.86 4.13 -23.02
CA ASP A 123 18.91 5.16 -21.97
C ASP A 123 19.58 4.63 -20.68
N GLY A 124 19.31 3.38 -20.30
CA GLY A 124 19.98 2.69 -19.21
C GLY A 124 21.48 2.54 -19.45
N PHE A 125 21.87 2.10 -20.65
CA PHE A 125 23.26 1.93 -21.09
C PHE A 125 24.05 3.26 -21.16
N LEU A 126 23.43 4.34 -21.65
CA LEU A 126 24.07 5.65 -21.73
C LEU A 126 24.18 6.35 -20.37
N SER A 127 23.19 6.16 -19.48
CA SER A 127 23.21 6.74 -18.13
C SER A 127 24.11 5.98 -17.17
N HIS A 128 24.13 4.65 -17.28
CA HIS A 128 24.98 3.75 -16.53
C HIS A 128 25.87 3.02 -17.54
N GLY A 129 27.09 3.51 -17.76
CA GLY A 129 28.07 2.73 -18.52
C GLY A 129 28.17 1.34 -17.88
N TYR A 130 28.14 0.27 -18.68
CA TYR A 130 28.17 -1.14 -18.23
C TYR A 130 29.24 -1.38 -17.14
N ALA A 131 28.88 -1.16 -15.87
CA ALA A 131 29.71 -1.49 -14.74
C ALA A 131 29.33 -2.89 -14.29
N ALA A 132 29.91 -3.90 -14.95
CA ALA A 132 30.32 -5.20 -14.38
C ALA A 132 30.35 -6.37 -15.41
N ILE A 133 31.00 -6.21 -16.56
CA ILE A 133 31.57 -7.38 -17.28
C ILE A 133 33.03 -7.65 -16.81
N GLY A 134 33.58 -6.86 -15.88
CA GLY A 134 35.02 -6.82 -15.59
C GLY A 134 35.49 -7.11 -14.17
N GLN A 135 34.71 -7.70 -13.26
CA GLN A 135 35.26 -8.19 -11.97
C GLN A 135 34.75 -9.60 -11.63
N ARG A 136 35.29 -10.60 -12.34
CA ARG A 136 35.57 -11.90 -11.74
C ARG A 136 36.88 -11.75 -10.96
N SER A 137 36.78 -11.50 -9.66
CA SER A 137 37.89 -11.75 -8.75
C SER A 137 37.83 -13.22 -8.33
N PHE A 138 38.97 -13.89 -8.42
CA PHE A 138 39.21 -15.29 -8.05
C PHE A 138 38.82 -15.60 -6.61
#